data_AF-A0A0G2F2C1-F1
#
_entry.id   AF-A0A0G2F2C1-F1
#
_cell.length_a   1.000
_cell.length_b   1.000
_cell.length_c   1.000
_cell.angle_alpha   90.00
_cell.angle_beta   90.00
_cell.angle_gamma   90.00
#
_symmetry.space_group_name_H-M   'P 1'
#
loop_
_entity.id
_entity.type
_entity.pdbx_description
1 polymer ?
#
loop_
_entity_poly.entity_id
_entity_poly.type
_entity_poly.pdbx_seq_one_letter_code
_entity_poly.pdbx_strand_id
1 'polypeptide(L)'
;MSRGASLSALGAIPHPSAASLADSADVIFLSLADDAALAATVDALRLAFDLAGKVVVDTSTVHPAASAAAAARLAERGADFVAAPVFGASPVAAEGRLLGSSMV
;
A
#
# COMPACT_ATOMS: atom_id res chain seq x y z
N MET A 1 -9.89 -18.33 -7.82
CA MET A 1 -8.44 -18.16 -7.60
C MET A 1 -8.18 -16.70 -7.27
N SER A 2 -7.34 -16.37 -6.30
CA SER A 2 -7.00 -14.95 -6.03
C SER A 2 -6.15 -14.39 -7.19
N ARG A 3 -6.19 -13.07 -7.43
CA ARG A 3 -5.42 -12.42 -8.51
C ARG A 3 -3.91 -12.60 -8.36
N GLY A 4 -3.42 -12.81 -7.14
CA GLY A 4 -2.00 -12.99 -6.83
C GLY A 4 -1.52 -14.44 -6.83
N ALA A 5 -2.36 -15.43 -7.15
CA ALA A 5 -2.01 -16.85 -7.01
C ALA A 5 -0.72 -17.24 -7.76
N SER A 6 -0.50 -16.66 -8.95
CA SER A 6 0.70 -16.90 -9.77
C SER A 6 1.99 -16.38 -9.13
N LEU A 7 1.92 -15.41 -8.21
CA LEU A 7 3.09 -14.85 -7.54
C LEU A 7 3.76 -15.85 -6.59
N SER A 8 3.03 -16.86 -6.12
CA SER A 8 3.58 -17.92 -5.28
C SER A 8 4.71 -18.69 -5.98
N ALA A 9 4.61 -18.86 -7.30
CA ALA A 9 5.66 -19.48 -8.12
C ALA A 9 6.94 -18.63 -8.19
N LEU A 10 6.85 -17.34 -7.85
CA LEU A 10 7.97 -16.40 -7.76
C LEU A 10 8.46 -16.19 -6.31
N GLY A 11 7.94 -16.97 -5.36
CA GLY A 11 8.32 -16.88 -3.95
C GLY A 11 7.51 -15.90 -3.10
N ALA A 12 6.44 -15.30 -3.65
CA ALA A 12 5.56 -14.45 -2.85
C ALA A 12 4.80 -15.29 -1.81
N ILE A 13 4.66 -14.73 -0.60
CA ILE A 13 3.93 -15.36 0.51
C ILE A 13 2.56 -14.68 0.63
N PRO A 14 1.44 -15.40 0.40
CA PRO A 14 0.12 -14.81 0.56
C PRO A 14 -0.21 -14.61 2.04
N HIS A 15 -0.74 -13.44 2.37
CA HIS A 15 -1.27 -13.13 3.69
C HIS A 15 -2.81 -13.13 3.71
N PRO A 16 -3.46 -13.66 4.76
CA PRO A 16 -4.92 -13.72 4.86
C PRO A 16 -5.57 -12.36 5.14
N SER A 17 -4.81 -11.36 5.59
CA SER A 17 -5.29 -10.00 5.87
C SER A 17 -4.18 -8.96 5.76
N ALA A 18 -4.55 -7.69 5.57
CA ALA A 18 -3.61 -6.58 5.57
C ALA A 18 -2.88 -6.45 6.94
N ALA A 19 -3.58 -6.69 8.05
CA ALA A 19 -2.96 -6.73 9.38
C ALA A 19 -1.84 -7.76 9.47
N SER A 20 -2.10 -9.01 9.06
CA SER A 20 -1.08 -10.07 9.10
C SER A 20 0.11 -9.79 8.18
N LEU A 21 -0.12 -9.08 7.06
CA LEU A 21 0.94 -8.62 6.17
C LEU A 21 1.81 -7.59 6.89
N ALA A 22 1.19 -6.60 7.54
CA ALA A 22 1.89 -5.54 8.26
C ALA A 22 2.72 -6.07 9.44
N ASP A 23 2.26 -7.11 10.13
CA ASP A 23 3.04 -7.77 11.18
C ASP A 23 4.32 -8.46 10.65
N SER A 24 4.41 -8.72 9.34
CA SER A 24 5.51 -9.43 8.69
C SER A 24 6.45 -8.56 7.85
N ALA A 25 6.17 -7.26 7.73
CA ALA A 25 6.90 -6.36 6.84
C ALA A 25 7.13 -4.99 7.49
N ASP A 26 8.24 -4.34 7.14
CA ASP A 26 8.56 -2.99 7.60
C ASP A 26 8.12 -1.91 6.60
N VAL A 27 8.11 -2.26 5.32
CA VAL A 27 7.68 -1.39 4.21
C VAL A 27 6.57 -2.07 3.43
N ILE A 28 5.44 -1.37 3.28
CA ILE A 28 4.20 -1.92 2.71
C ILE A 28 3.80 -1.05 1.52
N PHE A 29 3.76 -1.66 0.33
CA PHE A 29 3.31 -0.97 -0.88
C PHE A 29 1.83 -1.24 -1.14
N LEU A 30 1.07 -0.17 -1.39
CA LEU A 30 -0.33 -0.22 -1.81
C LEU A 30 -0.44 0.17 -3.28
N SER A 31 -1.27 -0.57 -4.02
CA SER A 31 -1.64 -0.26 -5.40
C SER A 31 -3.09 -0.71 -5.59
N LEU A 32 -4.01 0.23 -5.35
CA LEU A 32 -5.43 0.01 -5.12
C LEU A 32 -6.25 0.74 -6.18
N ALA A 33 -7.52 0.34 -6.31
CA ALA A 33 -8.38 0.81 -7.39
C ALA A 33 -8.88 2.24 -7.21
N ASP A 34 -9.17 2.65 -5.97
CA ASP A 34 -9.82 3.92 -5.66
C ASP A 34 -9.66 4.31 -4.16
N ASP A 35 -10.17 5.48 -3.81
CA ASP A 35 -10.16 6.05 -2.46
C ASP A 35 -10.84 5.13 -1.42
N ALA A 36 -11.91 4.41 -1.80
CA ALA A 36 -12.64 3.53 -0.90
C ALA A 36 -11.82 2.28 -0.56
N ALA A 37 -11.14 1.71 -1.56
CA ALA A 37 -10.20 0.61 -1.36
C ALA A 37 -9.03 1.04 -0.47
N LEU A 38 -8.50 2.26 -0.65
CA LEU A 38 -7.46 2.81 0.24
C LEU A 38 -7.94 2.92 1.67
N ALA A 39 -9.10 3.55 1.90
CA ALA A 39 -9.65 3.72 3.25
C ALA A 39 -9.87 2.36 3.96
N ALA A 40 -10.49 1.40 3.28
CA ALA A 40 -10.73 0.07 3.82
C ALA A 40 -9.43 -0.69 4.14
N THR A 41 -8.41 -0.54 3.27
CA THR A 41 -7.11 -1.20 3.47
C THR A 41 -6.35 -0.57 4.64
N VAL A 42 -6.36 0.76 4.77
CA VAL A 42 -5.78 1.47 5.92
C VAL A 42 -6.44 1.05 7.23
N ASP A 43 -7.77 0.97 7.25
CA ASP A 43 -8.51 0.53 8.44
C ASP A 43 -8.15 -0.92 8.80
N ALA A 44 -7.94 -1.79 7.80
CA ALA A 44 -7.49 -3.16 8.02
C ALA A 44 -6.02 -3.25 8.49
N LEU A 45 -5.11 -2.42 7.96
CA LEU A 45 -3.70 -2.36 8.41
C LEU A 45 -3.59 -1.95 9.87
N ARG A 46 -4.45 -1.04 10.34
CA ARG A 46 -4.49 -0.57 11.73
C ARG A 46 -4.83 -1.68 12.73
N LEU A 47 -5.30 -2.84 12.29
CA LEU A 47 -5.54 -4.01 13.14
C LEU A 47 -4.30 -4.88 13.38
N ALA A 48 -3.15 -4.54 12.77
CA ALA A 48 -1.87 -5.19 13.04
C ALA A 48 -1.50 -5.10 14.52
N PHE A 49 -0.74 -6.09 15.01
CA PHE A 49 -0.21 -6.04 16.36
C PHE A 49 0.74 -4.85 16.52
N ASP A 50 1.70 -4.72 15.60
CA ASP A 50 2.65 -3.62 15.57
C ASP A 50 2.61 -2.89 14.22
N LEU A 51 2.50 -1.56 14.29
CA LEU A 51 2.55 -0.68 13.13
C LEU A 51 3.56 0.46 13.33
N ALA A 52 4.15 0.59 14.52
CA ALA A 52 5.01 1.71 14.84
C ALA A 52 6.34 1.61 14.07
N GLY A 53 6.78 2.72 13.48
CA GLY A 53 8.02 2.78 12.70
C GLY A 53 7.94 2.10 11.31
N LYS A 54 6.78 1.56 10.92
CA LYS A 54 6.57 0.99 9.58
C LYS A 54 6.25 2.10 8.57
N VAL A 55 6.58 1.85 7.31
CA VAL A 55 6.33 2.78 6.20
C VAL A 55 5.29 2.19 5.24
N VAL A 56 4.18 2.90 5.05
CA VAL A 56 3.16 2.56 4.05
C VAL A 56 3.33 3.48 2.85
N VAL A 57 3.63 2.92 1.69
CA VAL A 57 3.79 3.65 0.43
C VAL A 57 2.59 3.38 -0.46
N ASP A 58 1.79 4.39 -0.73
CA ASP A 58 0.66 4.29 -1.65
C ASP A 58 1.03 4.76 -3.04
N THR A 59 0.96 3.83 -4.00
CA THR A 59 1.22 4.08 -5.43
C THR A 59 -0.06 4.28 -6.24
N SER A 60 -1.22 4.23 -5.58
CA SER A 60 -2.53 4.42 -6.20
C SER A 60 -2.73 5.86 -6.67
N THR A 61 -3.55 6.05 -7.71
CA THR A 61 -4.00 7.38 -8.14
C THR A 61 -5.30 7.73 -7.43
N VAL A 62 -5.19 8.31 -6.23
CA VAL A 62 -6.32 8.69 -5.36
C VAL A 62 -6.39 10.21 -5.18
N HIS A 63 -7.50 10.70 -4.62
CA HIS A 63 -7.59 12.12 -4.28
C HIS A 63 -6.61 12.50 -3.16
N PRO A 64 -6.00 13.71 -3.21
CA PRO A 64 -5.10 14.17 -2.14
C PRO A 64 -5.71 14.13 -0.74
N ALA A 65 -7.03 14.38 -0.63
CA ALA A 65 -7.75 14.30 0.64
C ALA A 65 -7.81 12.87 1.20
N ALA A 66 -7.91 11.86 0.32
CA ALA A 66 -7.88 10.45 0.72
C ALA A 66 -6.48 10.07 1.24
N SER A 67 -5.42 10.49 0.55
CA SER A 67 -4.04 10.31 1.01
C SER A 67 -3.77 11.00 2.36
N ALA A 68 -4.25 12.24 2.55
CA ALA A 68 -4.10 12.95 3.81
C ALA A 68 -4.84 12.25 4.98
N ALA A 69 -6.04 11.72 4.72
CA ALA A 69 -6.79 10.94 5.70
C ALA A 69 -6.08 9.62 6.03
N ALA A 70 -5.52 8.93 5.04
CA ALA A 70 -4.73 7.72 5.23
C ALA A 70 -3.49 7.99 6.11
N ALA A 71 -2.74 9.06 5.81
CA ALA A 71 -1.58 9.48 6.58
C ALA A 71 -1.93 9.75 8.05
N ALA A 72 -2.98 10.56 8.29
CA ALA A 72 -3.42 10.86 9.66
C ALA A 72 -3.80 9.58 10.44
N ARG A 73 -4.54 8.67 9.79
CA ARG A 73 -4.98 7.41 10.40
C ARG A 73 -3.82 6.45 10.71
N LEU A 74 -2.77 6.43 9.90
CA LEU A 74 -1.60 5.58 10.13
C LEU A 74 -0.68 6.17 11.20
N ALA A 75 -0.54 7.50 11.23
CA ALA A 75 0.22 8.21 12.25
C ALA A 75 -0.33 7.98 13.67
N GLU A 76 -1.65 7.81 13.85
CA GLU A 76 -2.26 7.42 15.14
C GLU A 76 -1.70 6.10 15.70
N ARG A 77 -1.14 5.23 14.85
CA ARG A 77 -0.49 3.97 15.22
C ARG A 77 1.03 4.01 15.09
N GLY A 78 1.62 5.20 14.88
CA GLY A 78 3.06 5.41 14.77
C GLY A 78 3.68 4.98 13.44
N ALA A 79 2.86 4.78 12.40
CA ALA A 79 3.33 4.44 11.06
C ALA A 79 3.45 5.68 10.18
N ASP A 80 4.45 5.68 9.29
CA ASP A 80 4.63 6.71 8.28
C ASP A 80 3.86 6.36 7.00
N PHE A 81 3.43 7.39 6.27
CA PHE A 81 2.73 7.24 5.00
C PHE A 81 3.37 8.09 3.91
N VAL A 82 3.56 7.51 2.73
CA VAL A 82 4.09 8.20 1.55
C VAL A 82 3.08 8.08 0.40
N ALA A 83 2.56 9.22 -0.06
CA ALA A 83 1.80 9.28 -1.30
C ALA A 83 2.77 9.37 -2.50
N ALA A 84 2.83 8.31 -3.30
CA ALA A 84 3.70 8.19 -4.47
C ALA A 84 2.94 7.67 -5.69
N PRO A 85 1.88 8.37 -6.16
CA PRO A 85 1.12 7.96 -7.34
C PRO A 85 2.05 7.75 -8.54
N VAL A 86 1.81 6.65 -9.27
CA VAL A 86 2.56 6.28 -10.47
C VAL A 86 1.74 6.45 -11.74
N PHE A 87 2.41 6.83 -12.82
CA PHE A 87 1.85 6.92 -14.17
C PHE A 87 2.53 5.93 -15.11
N GLY A 88 1.72 5.17 -15.85
CA GLY A 88 2.15 4.14 -16.78
C GLY A 88 1.41 2.81 -16.56
N ALA A 89 1.21 2.04 -17.63
CA ALA A 89 0.54 0.74 -17.57
C ALA A 89 1.54 -0.39 -17.20
N SER A 90 1.02 -1.60 -16.98
CA SER A 90 1.81 -2.79 -16.59
C SER A 90 3.07 -3.04 -17.44
N PRO A 91 3.08 -2.83 -18.78
CA PRO A 91 4.31 -2.98 -19.57
C PRO A 91 5.41 -1.99 -19.17
N VAL A 92 5.05 -0.73 -18.89
CA VAL A 92 6.00 0.32 -18.46
C VAL A 92 6.55 0.02 -17.06
N ALA A 93 5.74 -0.58 -16.20
CA ALA A 93 6.17 -1.09 -14.90
C ALA A 93 7.19 -2.23 -15.04
N ALA A 94 6.95 -3.18 -15.93
CA ALA A 94 7.88 -4.28 -16.19
C ALA A 94 9.24 -3.81 -16.72
N GLU A 95 9.27 -2.69 -17.44
CA GLU A 95 10.49 -2.04 -17.93
C GLU A 95 11.17 -1.15 -16.87
N GLY A 96 10.57 -0.95 -15.69
CA GLY A 96 11.11 -0.08 -14.65
C GLY A 96 11.04 1.42 -15.00
N ARG A 97 10.05 1.82 -15.81
CA ARG A 97 9.96 3.17 -16.39
C ARG A 97 8.74 3.97 -15.94
N LEU A 98 8.10 3.57 -14.83
CA LEU A 98 6.99 4.35 -14.26
C LEU A 98 7.47 5.74 -13.86
N LEU A 99 6.63 6.73 -14.10
CA LEU A 99 6.84 8.08 -13.58
C LEU A 99 6.12 8.19 -12.24
N GLY A 100 6.87 8.49 -11.19
CA GLY A 100 6.32 8.78 -9.86
C GLY A 100 6.32 10.28 -9.59
N SER A 101 5.31 10.76 -8.88
CA SER A 101 5.35 12.07 -8.22
C SER A 101 5.09 11.89 -6.74
N SER A 102 5.99 12.33 -5.87
CA SER A 102 5.69 12.38 -4.43
C SER A 102 5.05 13.73 -4.10
N MET A 103 3.91 13.71 -3.42
CA MET A 103 3.42 14.89 -2.72
C MET A 103 3.90 14.77 -1.27
N VAL A 104 4.82 15.66 -0.89
CA VAL A 104 5.23 15.90 0.51
C VAL A 104 4.14 16.68 1.24
#